data_AF-D1ABL6-F1
#
_entry.id   AF-D1ABL6-F1
#
_cell.length_a   1.000
_cell.length_b   1.000
_cell.length_c   1.000
_cell.angle_alpha   90.00
_cell.angle_beta   90.00
_cell.angle_gamma   90.00
#
_symmetry.space_group_name_H-M   'P 1'
#
loop_
_entity.id
_entity.type
_entity.pdbx_description
1 polymer ?
#
loop_
_entity_poly.entity_id
_entity_poly.type
_entity_poly.pdbx_seq_one_letter_code
_entity_poly.pdbx_strand_id
1 'polypeptide(L)'
;MAWLLELVPPEYRRYGVLRRHPLALARLARQHIEACVAAARQGFRTARADLGGDVPPHGIEALLEVYRREGARLAALAEAVAAVEAELRASAASSSHERPD
;
A
#
# COMPACT_ATOMS: atom_id res chain seq x y z
N MET A 1 -3.63 -8.47 -12.17
CA MET A 1 -4.87 -7.93 -11.55
C MET A 1 -5.16 -8.55 -10.19
N ALA A 2 -5.16 -9.89 -10.04
CA ALA A 2 -5.43 -10.56 -8.76
C ALA A 2 -4.54 -10.06 -7.62
N TRP A 3 -3.23 -9.94 -7.86
CA TRP A 3 -2.28 -9.39 -6.89
C TRP A 3 -2.70 -8.01 -6.34
N LEU A 4 -3.03 -7.02 -7.20
CA LEU A 4 -3.48 -5.70 -6.73
C LEU A 4 -4.78 -5.75 -5.88
N LEU A 5 -5.68 -6.70 -6.17
CA LEU A 5 -6.90 -6.90 -5.39
C LEU A 5 -6.63 -7.54 -4.02
N GLU A 6 -5.52 -8.25 -3.86
CA GLU A 6 -5.06 -8.80 -2.58
C GLU A 6 -4.45 -7.72 -1.69
N LEU A 7 -3.91 -6.65 -2.28
CA LEU A 7 -3.27 -5.54 -1.55
C LEU A 7 -4.25 -4.52 -0.96
N VAL A 8 -5.49 -4.47 -1.46
CA VAL A 8 -6.53 -3.57 -0.96
C VAL A 8 -7.46 -4.29 0.02
N PRO A 9 -8.11 -3.56 0.95
CA PRO A 9 -9.10 -4.14 1.83
C PRO A 9 -10.18 -4.91 1.04
N PRO A 10 -10.61 -6.10 1.50
CA PRO A 10 -11.49 -6.99 0.75
C PRO A 10 -12.84 -6.35 0.39
N GLU A 11 -13.30 -5.38 1.17
CA GLU A 11 -14.51 -4.60 0.95
C GLU A 11 -14.48 -3.88 -0.40
N TYR A 12 -13.29 -3.50 -0.90
CA TYR A 12 -13.17 -2.84 -2.19
C TYR A 12 -13.48 -3.77 -3.36
N ARG A 13 -13.37 -5.09 -3.18
CA ARG A 13 -13.58 -6.08 -4.25
C ARG A 13 -15.03 -6.15 -4.73
N ARG A 14 -15.98 -5.61 -3.96
CA ARG A 14 -17.40 -5.49 -4.35
C ARG A 14 -17.65 -4.41 -5.41
N TYR A 15 -16.75 -3.45 -5.54
CA TYR A 15 -16.90 -2.35 -6.49
C TYR A 15 -16.36 -2.75 -7.87
N GLY A 16 -17.27 -3.06 -8.80
CA GLY A 16 -16.92 -3.51 -10.14
C GLY A 16 -16.04 -2.55 -10.94
N VAL A 17 -16.00 -1.26 -10.58
CA VAL A 17 -15.12 -0.24 -11.18
C VAL A 17 -13.64 -0.66 -11.10
N LEU A 18 -13.21 -1.28 -10.01
CA LEU A 18 -11.81 -1.65 -9.80
C LEU A 18 -11.40 -2.85 -10.67
N ARG A 19 -12.35 -3.71 -11.03
CA ARG A 19 -12.11 -4.81 -11.98
C ARG A 19 -12.10 -4.32 -13.42
N ARG A 20 -12.88 -3.28 -13.74
CA ARG A 20 -12.98 -2.68 -15.08
C ARG A 20 -11.85 -1.70 -15.40
N HIS A 21 -11.26 -1.07 -14.38
CA HIS A 21 -10.24 -0.04 -14.55
C HIS A 21 -8.95 -0.39 -13.78
N PRO A 22 -8.02 -1.14 -14.39
CA PRO A 22 -6.73 -1.52 -13.80
C PRO A 22 -5.94 -0.36 -13.19
N LEU A 23 -5.91 0.78 -13.89
CA LEU A 23 -5.18 1.98 -13.43
C LEU A 23 -5.79 2.56 -12.15
N ALA A 24 -7.13 2.55 -12.03
CA ALA A 24 -7.81 3.01 -10.83
C ALA A 24 -7.51 2.08 -9.63
N LEU A 25 -7.48 0.77 -9.87
CA LEU A 25 -7.09 -0.21 -8.86
C LEU A 25 -5.63 -0.04 -8.43
N ALA A 26 -4.70 0.16 -9.36
CA ALA A 26 -3.29 0.37 -9.03
C ALA A 26 -3.09 1.65 -8.19
N ARG A 27 -3.74 2.76 -8.57
CA ARG A 27 -3.75 4.00 -7.79
C ARG A 27 -4.28 3.80 -6.37
N LEU A 28 -5.41 3.09 -6.24
CA LEU A 28 -6.01 2.79 -4.93
C LEU A 28 -5.07 1.95 -4.07
N ALA A 29 -4.49 0.88 -4.64
CA ALA A 29 -3.55 0.01 -3.95
C ALA A 29 -2.32 0.81 -3.46
N ARG A 30 -1.76 1.68 -4.31
CA ARG A 30 -0.63 2.54 -3.92
C ARG A 30 -1.00 3.43 -2.74
N GLN A 31 -2.12 4.15 -2.82
CA GLN A 31 -2.58 5.02 -1.73
C GLN A 31 -2.80 4.25 -0.42
N HIS A 32 -3.38 3.05 -0.50
CA HIS A 32 -3.60 2.21 0.66
C HIS A 32 -2.28 1.79 1.31
N ILE A 33 -1.31 1.32 0.53
CA ILE A 33 -0.02 0.88 1.06
C ILE A 33 0.79 2.06 1.60
N GLU A 34 0.79 3.22 0.94
CA GLU A 34 1.42 4.44 1.44
C GLU A 34 0.84 4.86 2.80
N ALA A 35 -0.48 4.76 2.98
CA ALA A 35 -1.11 5.00 4.27
C ALA A 35 -0.65 3.98 5.33
N CYS A 36 -0.52 2.70 4.97
CA CYS A 36 0.03 1.67 5.86
C CYS A 36 1.49 1.94 6.25
N VAL A 37 2.33 2.40 5.30
CA VAL A 37 3.72 2.84 5.59
C VAL A 37 3.72 4.00 6.59
N ALA A 38 2.88 5.01 6.36
CA ALA A 38 2.77 6.15 7.25
C ALA A 38 2.32 5.73 8.66
N ALA A 39 1.34 4.83 8.75
CA ALA A 39 0.85 4.27 10.01
C ALA A 39 1.96 3.50 10.76
N ALA A 40 2.71 2.62 10.08
CA ALA A 40 3.80 1.87 10.70
C ALA A 40 4.90 2.80 11.24
N ARG A 41 5.27 3.84 10.48
CA ARG A 41 6.24 4.86 10.92
C ARG A 41 5.72 5.66 12.10
N GLN A 42 4.44 6.02 12.11
CA GLN A 42 3.82 6.74 13.22
C GLN A 42 3.79 5.88 14.48
N GLY A 43 3.36 4.62 14.37
CA GLY A 43 3.36 3.66 15.46
C GLY A 43 4.76 3.46 16.05
N PHE A 44 5.79 3.33 15.20
CA PHE A 44 7.17 3.24 15.67
C PHE A 44 7.63 4.45 16.48
N ARG A 45 7.27 5.68 16.05
CA ARG A 45 7.66 6.91 16.74
C ARG A 45 6.94 7.11 18.08
N THR A 46 5.72 6.59 18.21
CA THR A 46 4.80 6.94 19.31
C THR A 46 4.61 5.83 20.33
N ALA A 47 4.83 4.55 19.95
CA ALA A 47 4.50 3.40 20.79
C ALA A 47 5.05 3.45 22.22
N ARG A 48 6.27 3.95 22.44
CA ARG A 48 6.83 4.07 23.80
C ARG A 48 6.08 5.08 24.66
N ALA A 49 5.71 6.22 24.08
CA ALA A 49 4.99 7.27 24.80
C ALA A 49 3.53 6.88 25.02
N ASP A 50 2.90 6.29 24.01
CA ASP A 50 1.48 5.96 24.02
C ASP A 50 1.17 4.74 24.90
N LEU A 51 2.12 3.80 25.06
CA LEU A 51 1.88 2.51 25.72
C LEU A 51 2.73 2.28 26.98
N GLY A 52 3.56 3.24 27.39
CA GLY A 52 4.57 3.08 28.43
C GLY A 52 4.07 2.73 29.85
N GLY A 53 2.77 2.79 30.10
CA GLY A 53 2.13 2.37 31.35
C GLY A 53 1.31 1.09 31.26
N ASP A 54 0.91 0.69 30.05
CA ASP A 54 -0.03 -0.43 29.82
C ASP A 54 0.68 -1.69 29.33
N VAL A 55 1.85 -1.53 28.68
CA VAL A 55 2.60 -2.61 28.07
C VAL A 55 4.00 -2.70 28.72
N PRO A 56 4.46 -3.89 29.13
CA PRO A 56 5.79 -4.03 29.71
C PRO A 56 6.89 -3.70 28.69
N PRO A 57 8.09 -3.26 29.12
CA PRO A 57 9.14 -2.78 28.21
C PRO A 57 9.51 -3.76 27.09
N HIS A 58 9.65 -5.05 27.40
CA HIS A 58 9.95 -6.09 26.40
C HIS A 58 8.84 -6.25 25.35
N GLY A 59 7.58 -6.00 25.72
CA GLY A 59 6.45 -6.01 24.79
C GLY A 59 6.51 -4.81 23.83
N ILE A 60 6.88 -3.64 24.34
CA ILE A 60 7.08 -2.44 23.52
C ILE A 60 8.26 -2.64 22.55
N GLU A 61 9.36 -3.23 22.99
CA GLU A 61 10.50 -3.56 22.13
C GLU A 61 10.11 -4.51 20.99
N ALA A 62 9.35 -5.57 21.30
CA ALA A 62 8.82 -6.49 20.30
C ALA A 62 7.91 -5.77 19.30
N LEU A 63 7.03 -4.88 19.75
CA LEU A 63 6.14 -4.09 18.88
C LEU A 63 6.92 -3.15 17.95
N LEU A 64 7.96 -2.49 18.45
CA LEU A 64 8.82 -1.63 17.63
C LEU A 64 9.55 -2.42 16.54
N GLU A 65 9.95 -3.65 16.84
CA GLU A 65 10.53 -4.55 15.84
C GLU A 65 9.52 -4.93 14.76
N VAL A 66 8.25 -5.18 15.14
CA VAL A 66 7.16 -5.39 14.18
C VAL A 66 7.00 -4.18 13.26
N TYR A 67 6.88 -2.96 13.81
CA TYR A 67 6.75 -1.75 12.99
C TYR A 67 7.94 -1.53 12.06
N ARG A 68 9.16 -1.83 12.52
CA ARG A 68 10.38 -1.70 11.72
C ARG A 68 10.38 -2.65 10.52
N ARG A 69 10.12 -3.95 10.77
CA ARG A 69 10.08 -4.97 9.71
C ARG A 69 8.96 -4.71 8.74
N GLU A 70 7.77 -4.45 9.26
CA GLU A 70 6.57 -4.27 8.44
C GLU A 70 6.62 -2.95 7.67
N GLY A 71 7.11 -1.87 8.28
CA GLY A 71 7.34 -0.60 7.60
C GLY A 71 8.30 -0.72 6.42
N ALA A 72 9.38 -1.50 6.56
CA ALA A 72 10.31 -1.77 5.46
C ALA A 72 9.67 -2.61 4.35
N ARG A 73 8.93 -3.68 4.72
CA ARG A 73 8.19 -4.52 3.78
C ARG A 73 7.16 -3.71 2.98
N LEU A 74 6.38 -2.87 3.67
CA LEU A 74 5.36 -2.01 3.06
C LEU A 74 5.97 -0.94 2.15
N ALA A 75 7.14 -0.38 2.51
CA ALA A 75 7.83 0.59 1.66
C ALA A 75 8.27 -0.05 0.33
N ALA A 76 8.89 -1.23 0.38
CA ALA A 76 9.27 -1.98 -0.84
C ALA A 76 8.03 -2.35 -1.68
N LEU A 77 6.93 -2.71 -1.02
CA LEU A 77 5.66 -2.99 -1.69
C LEU A 77 5.06 -1.74 -2.36
N ALA A 78 5.15 -0.58 -1.72
CA ALA A 78 4.69 0.69 -2.29
C ALA A 78 5.45 1.03 -3.58
N GLU A 79 6.77 0.84 -3.58
CA GLU A 79 7.62 1.01 -4.77
C GLU A 79 7.20 0.06 -5.90
N ALA A 80 6.96 -1.22 -5.58
CA ALA A 80 6.50 -2.20 -6.56
C ALA A 80 5.14 -1.82 -7.18
N VAL A 81 4.18 -1.35 -6.36
CA VAL A 81 2.88 -0.91 -6.86
C VAL A 81 2.99 0.37 -7.68
N ALA A 82 3.86 1.31 -7.28
CA ALA A 82 4.12 2.52 -8.05
C ALA A 82 4.69 2.22 -9.45
N ALA A 83 5.59 1.24 -9.56
CA ALA A 83 6.10 0.78 -10.85
C ALA A 83 4.99 0.19 -11.74
N VAL A 84 4.09 -0.64 -11.17
CA VAL A 84 2.94 -1.18 -11.89
C VAL A 84 1.96 -0.08 -12.33
N GLU A 85 1.69 0.91 -11.47
CA GLU A 85 0.83 2.05 -11.83
C GLU A 85 1.43 2.85 -12.99
N ALA A 86 2.75 3.09 -12.98
CA ALA A 86 3.46 3.80 -14.03
C ALA A 86 3.36 3.06 -15.38
N GLU A 87 3.57 1.74 -15.37
CA GLU A 87 3.45 0.90 -16.58
C GLU A 87 2.02 0.95 -17.14
N LEU A 88 1.00 0.75 -16.29
CA LEU A 88 -0.41 0.82 -16.71
C LEU A 88 -0.77 2.18 -17.32
N ARG A 89 -0.18 3.27 -16.80
CA ARG A 89 -0.36 4.61 -17.35
C ARG A 89 0.31 4.75 -18.71
N ALA A 90 1.52 4.22 -18.88
CA ALA A 90 2.25 4.24 -20.15
C ALA A 90 1.51 3.43 -21.24
N SER A 91 1.02 2.23 -20.92
CA SER A 91 0.26 1.40 -21.86
C SER A 91 -1.05 2.09 -22.31
N ALA A 92 -1.73 2.80 -21.40
CA ALA A 92 -2.94 3.56 -21.74
C ALA A 92 -2.66 4.76 -22.66
N ALA A 93 -1.49 5.39 -22.52
CA ALA A 93 -1.07 6.48 -23.40
C ALA A 93 -0.68 5.97 -24.79
N SER A 94 0.05 4.84 -24.87
CA SER A 94 0.44 4.20 -26.14
C SER A 94 -0.77 3.74 -26.95
N SER A 95 -1.77 3.12 -26.31
CA SER A 95 -3.02 2.71 -26.98
C SER A 95 -3.89 3.88 -27.48
N SER A 96 -3.68 5.09 -26.95
CA SER A 96 -4.34 6.30 -27.45
C SER A 96 -3.65 6.88 -28.70
N HIS A 97 -2.37 6.52 -28.94
CA HIS A 97 -1.56 7.02 -30.05
C HIS A 97 -1.69 6.16 -31.33
N GLU A 98 -2.18 4.94 -31.21
CA GLU A 98 -2.26 3.93 -32.30
C GLU A 98 -3.59 3.96 -33.08
N ARG A 99 -4.32 5.08 -33.07
CA ARG A 99 -5.47 5.31 -33.98
C ARG A 99 -5.09 6.24 -35.14
N PRO A 100 -4.62 5.73 -36.28
CA PRO A 100 -4.66 6.44 -37.55
C PRO A 100 -5.99 6.15 -38.29
N ASP A 101 -6.52 7.19 -38.95
CA ASP A 101 -7.64 7.12 -39.91
C ASP A 101 -7.24 6.38 -41.20
#